data_AF-N8VC52-F1
#
_entry.id   AF-N8VC52-F1
#
_cell.length_a   1.000
_cell.length_b   1.000
_cell.length_c   1.000
_cell.angle_alpha   90.00
_cell.angle_beta   90.00
_cell.angle_gamma   90.00
#
_symmetry.space_group_name_H-M   'P 1'
#
loop_
_entity.id
_entity.type
_entity.pdbx_description
1 polymer ?
#
loop_
_entity_poly.entity_id
_entity_poly.type
_entity_poly.pdbx_seq_one_letter_code
_entity_poly.pdbx_strand_id
1 'polypeptide(L)'
;MKPLLIVCLCLSSWTLFACKLNHINSQQIHFSHNQATDIKIDLGILQNLAQRQNQESSVFQQEALHTIRSGNTAQIEQIIQSMQQRVTKFNYELQDLLLSSAEVDTIRQKMMHNNQLSLELAQLGAAQRPDMFKILQLQKNLNRISKKLFS
;
A
#
# COMPACT_ATOMS: atom_id res chain seq x y z
N MET A 1 -17.29 21.97 -3.70
CA MET A 1 -16.12 21.31 -3.04
C MET A 1 -15.58 20.28 -4.02
N LYS A 2 -14.32 20.46 -4.48
CA LYS A 2 -13.73 19.63 -5.55
C LYS A 2 -13.26 18.30 -4.94
N PRO A 3 -13.60 17.13 -5.52
CA PRO A 3 -13.03 15.87 -5.07
C PRO A 3 -11.54 15.89 -5.38
N LEU A 4 -10.72 15.71 -4.33
CA LEU A 4 -9.30 15.43 -4.46
C LEU A 4 -9.14 14.07 -5.16
N LEU A 5 -9.08 14.13 -6.49
CA LEU A 5 -8.61 13.05 -7.34
C LEU A 5 -7.16 12.79 -6.96
N ILE A 6 -6.92 11.67 -6.28
CA ILE A 6 -5.57 11.12 -6.14
C ILE A 6 -5.19 10.57 -7.51
N VAL A 7 -4.36 11.36 -8.16
CA VAL A 7 -3.80 11.21 -9.49
C VAL A 7 -2.57 10.30 -9.44
N CYS A 8 -2.41 9.50 -10.50
CA CYS A 8 -1.14 8.92 -11.03
C CYS A 8 -0.55 7.68 -10.33
N LEU A 9 0.00 6.67 -11.01
CA LEU A 9 0.51 6.60 -12.40
C LEU A 9 0.51 5.15 -12.93
N CYS A 10 0.08 5.02 -14.18
CA CYS A 10 0.44 3.94 -15.09
C CYS A 10 1.95 3.99 -15.37
N LEU A 11 2.66 2.86 -15.30
CA LEU A 11 3.96 2.72 -15.96
C LEU A 11 4.07 1.35 -16.65
N SER A 12 4.13 1.48 -17.98
CA SER A 12 4.61 0.60 -19.05
C SER A 12 5.09 -0.82 -18.74
N SER A 13 4.49 -1.75 -19.47
CA SER A 13 4.85 -3.16 -19.68
C SER A 13 6.31 -3.37 -20.10
N TRP A 14 7.10 -4.02 -19.25
CA TRP A 14 8.38 -4.62 -19.63
C TRP A 14 8.36 -6.10 -19.22
N THR A 15 8.84 -6.94 -20.13
CA THR A 15 8.57 -8.38 -20.27
C THR A 15 9.08 -9.27 -19.13
N LEU A 16 8.34 -10.37 -18.92
CA LEU A 16 8.51 -11.46 -17.97
C LEU A 16 9.87 -12.19 -18.06
N PHE A 17 10.48 -12.45 -16.90
CA PHE A 17 11.26 -13.67 -16.68
C PHE A 17 10.72 -14.37 -15.43
N ALA A 18 10.25 -15.61 -15.59
CA ALA A 18 9.84 -16.47 -14.50
C ALA A 18 11.08 -17.02 -13.78
N CYS A 19 11.28 -16.63 -12.51
CA CYS A 19 12.22 -17.32 -11.63
C CYS A 19 11.47 -18.28 -10.70
N LYS A 20 11.93 -19.52 -10.70
CA LYS A 20 11.44 -20.65 -9.90
C LYS A 20 11.67 -20.37 -8.41
N LEU A 21 10.62 -20.49 -7.59
CA LEU A 21 10.68 -20.27 -6.14
C LEU A 21 11.35 -21.49 -5.47
N ASN A 22 12.55 -21.30 -4.91
CA ASN A 22 13.12 -22.26 -3.96
C ASN A 22 12.73 -21.83 -2.55
N HIS A 23 12.13 -22.77 -1.81
CA HIS A 23 11.73 -22.62 -0.42
C HIS A 23 12.97 -22.45 0.46
N ILE A 24 13.06 -21.38 1.26
CA ILE A 24 14.14 -21.22 2.26
C ILE A 24 13.54 -21.06 3.66
N ASN A 25 14.05 -21.93 4.52
CA ASN A 25 13.81 -22.12 5.94
C ASN A 25 14.24 -20.88 6.73
N SER A 26 13.65 -20.63 7.91
CA SER A 26 13.91 -19.45 8.77
C SER A 26 15.39 -19.32 9.17
N GLN A 27 16.18 -18.66 8.33
CA GLN A 27 17.53 -18.19 8.61
C GLN A 27 17.46 -16.73 9.01
N GLN A 28 18.26 -16.37 10.01
CA GLN A 28 18.53 -15.01 10.44
C GLN A 28 18.81 -14.15 9.19
N ILE A 29 17.87 -13.28 8.82
CA ILE A 29 17.95 -12.51 7.57
C ILE A 29 19.12 -11.54 7.71
N HIS A 30 20.24 -11.86 7.06
CA HIS A 30 21.36 -10.95 6.93
C HIS A 30 21.17 -10.17 5.64
N PHE A 31 20.72 -8.92 5.77
CA PHE A 31 20.53 -8.07 4.60
C PHE A 31 21.87 -7.71 3.94
N SER A 32 21.86 -7.68 2.62
CA SER A 32 22.85 -6.98 1.82
C SER A 32 22.65 -5.47 1.91
N HIS A 33 23.74 -4.73 1.66
CA HIS A 33 23.74 -3.27 1.61
C HIS A 33 24.41 -2.81 0.32
N ASN A 34 23.77 -1.89 -0.39
CA ASN A 34 24.23 -1.31 -1.66
C ASN A 34 24.58 -2.35 -2.76
N GLN A 35 24.02 -3.56 -2.66
CA GLN A 35 24.21 -4.60 -3.66
C GLN A 35 23.18 -4.45 -4.78
N ALA A 36 23.62 -3.96 -5.94
CA ALA A 36 22.75 -3.60 -7.04
C ALA A 36 21.87 -4.75 -7.55
N THR A 37 22.39 -5.99 -7.57
CA THR A 37 21.64 -7.17 -7.99
C THR A 37 20.48 -7.47 -7.04
N ASP A 38 20.76 -7.48 -5.74
CA ASP A 38 19.76 -7.78 -4.70
C ASP A 38 18.68 -6.69 -4.67
N ILE A 39 19.09 -5.42 -4.74
CA ILE A 39 18.16 -4.29 -4.85
C ILE A 39 17.25 -4.45 -6.07
N LYS A 40 17.80 -4.77 -7.24
CA LYS A 40 17.02 -4.91 -8.48
C LYS A 40 16.02 -6.06 -8.39
N ILE A 41 16.43 -7.21 -7.86
CA ILE A 41 15.56 -8.38 -7.70
C ILE A 41 14.42 -8.04 -6.74
N ASP A 42 14.74 -7.51 -5.57
CA ASP A 42 13.77 -7.21 -4.53
C ASP A 42 12.78 -6.11 -4.94
N LEU A 43 13.24 -5.08 -5.67
CA LEU A 43 12.35 -4.08 -6.27
C LEU A 43 11.37 -4.72 -7.25
N GLY A 44 11.82 -5.69 -8.06
CA GLY A 44 10.94 -6.45 -8.94
C GLY A 44 9.88 -7.25 -8.17
N ILE A 45 10.26 -7.87 -7.05
CA ILE A 45 9.32 -8.58 -6.17
C ILE A 45 8.25 -7.62 -5.61
N LEU A 46 8.67 -6.48 -5.06
CA LEU A 46 7.73 -5.47 -4.54
C LEU A 46 6.81 -4.92 -5.63
N GLN A 47 7.35 -4.62 -6.82
CA GLN A 47 6.57 -4.12 -7.95
C GLN A 47 5.50 -5.12 -8.39
N ASN A 48 5.86 -6.40 -8.51
CA ASN A 48 4.92 -7.45 -8.89
C ASN A 48 3.77 -7.59 -7.87
N LEU A 49 4.10 -7.57 -6.57
CA LEU A 49 3.09 -7.60 -5.51
C LEU A 49 2.17 -6.36 -5.56
N ALA A 50 2.75 -5.16 -5.70
CA ALA A 50 1.98 -3.92 -5.80
C ALA A 50 1.08 -3.88 -7.04
N GLN A 51 1.56 -4.36 -8.19
CA GLN A 51 0.77 -4.43 -9.42
C GLN A 51 -0.44 -5.37 -9.27
N ARG A 52 -0.25 -6.55 -8.67
CA ARG A 52 -1.36 -7.47 -8.40
C ARG A 52 -2.39 -6.83 -7.47
N GLN A 53 -1.93 -6.19 -6.40
CA GLN A 53 -2.83 -5.50 -5.48
C GLN A 53 -3.61 -4.37 -6.17
N ASN A 54 -2.96 -3.61 -7.07
CA ASN A 54 -3.62 -2.55 -7.83
C ASN A 54 -4.73 -3.10 -8.75
N GLN A 55 -4.48 -4.24 -9.41
CA GLN A 55 -5.48 -4.91 -10.23
C GLN A 55 -6.68 -5.35 -9.39
N GLU A 56 -6.43 -6.03 -8.27
CA GLU A 56 -7.46 -6.51 -7.34
C GLU A 56 -8.27 -5.39 -6.65
N SER A 57 -7.66 -4.21 -6.49
CA SER A 57 -8.27 -3.06 -5.80
C SER A 57 -9.00 -2.09 -6.72
N SER A 58 -8.86 -2.20 -8.04
CA SER A 58 -9.47 -1.26 -8.99
C SER A 58 -11.00 -1.26 -8.94
N VAL A 59 -11.61 -2.44 -8.88
CA VAL A 59 -13.06 -2.62 -8.76
C VAL A 59 -13.57 -2.07 -7.42
N PHE A 60 -12.89 -2.43 -6.33
CA PHE A 60 -13.22 -1.95 -4.99
C PHE A 60 -13.21 -0.42 -4.90
N GLN A 61 -12.23 0.24 -5.54
CA GLN A 61 -12.16 1.71 -5.55
C GLN A 61 -13.38 2.34 -6.24
N GLN A 62 -13.87 1.75 -7.33
CA GLN A 62 -15.04 2.27 -8.03
C GLN A 62 -16.31 2.12 -7.19
N GLU A 63 -16.51 0.95 -6.58
CA GLU A 63 -17.62 0.67 -5.68
C GLU A 63 -17.60 1.60 -4.45
N ALA A 64 -16.45 1.72 -3.80
CA ALA A 64 -16.26 2.59 -2.64
C ALA A 64 -16.61 4.05 -2.97
N LEU A 65 -16.16 4.56 -4.13
CA LEU A 65 -16.47 5.93 -4.55
C LEU A 65 -17.97 6.13 -4.79
N HIS A 66 -18.66 5.15 -5.36
CA HIS A 66 -20.10 5.22 -5.56
C HIS A 66 -20.84 5.24 -4.21
N THR A 67 -20.48 4.35 -3.30
CA THR A 67 -21.07 4.26 -1.95
C THR A 67 -20.81 5.50 -1.10
N ILE A 68 -19.60 6.06 -1.14
CA ILE A 68 -19.29 7.29 -0.40
C ILE A 68 -20.14 8.46 -0.90
N ARG A 69 -20.39 8.54 -2.21
CA ARG A 69 -21.24 9.59 -2.80
C ARG A 69 -22.72 9.43 -2.46
N SER A 70 -23.18 8.22 -2.21
CA SER A 70 -24.58 7.97 -1.81
C SER A 70 -24.86 8.48 -0.38
N GLY A 71 -23.82 8.64 0.44
CA GLY A 71 -23.94 9.11 1.82
C GLY A 71 -24.55 8.08 2.77
N ASN A 72 -24.75 6.83 2.34
CA ASN A 72 -25.30 5.77 3.17
C ASN A 72 -24.25 5.31 4.19
N THR A 73 -24.41 5.73 5.45
CA THR A 73 -23.46 5.48 6.54
C THR A 73 -23.20 4.00 6.79
N ALA A 74 -24.23 3.15 6.75
CA ALA A 74 -24.08 1.71 6.95
C ALA A 74 -23.24 1.06 5.84
N GLN A 75 -23.44 1.49 4.58
CA GLN A 75 -22.63 1.01 3.46
C GLN A 75 -21.20 1.57 3.51
N ILE A 76 -21.02 2.82 3.96
CA ILE A 76 -19.69 3.41 4.17
C ILE A 76 -18.92 2.62 5.24
N GLU A 77 -19.57 2.23 6.34
CA GLU A 77 -18.94 1.37 7.36
C GLU A 77 -18.49 0.01 6.79
N GLN A 78 -19.31 -0.61 5.93
CA GLN A 78 -18.94 -1.86 5.24
C GLN A 78 -17.74 -1.68 4.30
N ILE A 79 -17.66 -0.56 3.59
CA ILE A 79 -16.49 -0.21 2.77
C ILE A 79 -15.24 -0.07 3.64
N ILE A 80 -15.33 0.60 4.79
CA ILE A 80 -14.20 0.75 5.71
C ILE A 80 -13.74 -0.60 6.26
N GLN A 81 -14.66 -1.50 6.63
CA GLN A 81 -14.32 -2.85 7.08
C GLN A 81 -13.63 -3.66 5.97
N SER A 82 -14.16 -3.59 4.74
CA SER A 82 -13.57 -4.26 3.58
C SER A 82 -12.17 -3.73 3.28
N MET A 83 -11.97 -2.42 3.41
CA MET A 83 -10.67 -1.79 3.25
C MET A 83 -9.68 -2.20 4.35
N GLN A 84 -10.14 -2.31 5.60
CA GLN A 84 -9.33 -2.83 6.71
C GLN A 84 -8.82 -4.25 6.41
N GLN A 85 -9.68 -5.14 5.93
CA GLN A 85 -9.30 -6.51 5.58
C GLN A 85 -8.27 -6.53 4.45
N ARG A 86 -8.49 -5.73 3.39
CA ARG A 86 -7.56 -5.62 2.26
C ARG A 86 -6.19 -5.07 2.67
N VAL A 87 -6.16 -4.00 3.47
CA VAL A 87 -4.90 -3.42 3.99
C VAL A 87 -4.17 -4.42 4.88
N THR A 88 -4.89 -5.15 5.73
CA THR A 88 -4.30 -6.17 6.61
C THR A 88 -3.69 -7.30 5.79
N LYS A 89 -4.43 -7.82 4.81
CA LYS A 89 -3.94 -8.85 3.88
C LYS A 89 -2.69 -8.38 3.13
N PHE A 90 -2.74 -7.18 2.55
CA PHE A 90 -1.62 -6.66 1.76
C PHE A 90 -0.36 -6.42 2.61
N ASN A 91 -0.52 -5.90 3.82
CA ASN A 91 0.60 -5.73 4.74
C ASN A 91 1.19 -7.08 5.19
N TYR A 92 0.36 -8.11 5.32
CA TYR A 92 0.85 -9.47 5.57
C TYR A 92 1.66 -10.00 4.38
N GLU A 93 1.15 -9.86 3.16
CA GLU A 93 1.86 -10.27 1.94
C GLU A 93 3.19 -9.51 1.77
N LEU A 94 3.23 -8.21 2.11
CA LEU A 94 4.46 -7.42 2.14
C LEU A 94 5.45 -7.97 3.16
N GLN A 95 4.98 -8.21 4.39
CA GLN A 95 5.82 -8.71 5.49
C GLN A 95 6.41 -10.09 5.20
N ASP A 96 5.67 -10.95 4.49
CA ASP A 96 6.07 -12.31 4.12
C ASP A 96 7.08 -12.36 2.95
N LEU A 97 7.33 -11.23 2.28
CA LEU A 97 8.32 -11.19 1.21
C LEU A 97 9.72 -11.54 1.72
N LEU A 98 10.34 -12.49 1.02
CA LEU A 98 11.76 -12.81 1.17
C LEU A 98 12.58 -11.77 0.40
N LEU A 99 13.06 -10.76 1.12
CA LEU A 99 13.91 -9.69 0.60
C LEU A 99 15.35 -9.89 1.09
N SER A 100 16.31 -9.57 0.22
CA SER A 100 17.75 -9.68 0.47
C SER A 100 18.40 -8.32 0.75
N SER A 101 17.82 -7.20 0.31
CA SER A 101 18.35 -5.83 0.42
C SER A 101 17.72 -5.07 1.58
N ALA A 102 18.55 -4.43 2.40
CA ALA A 102 18.11 -3.55 3.49
C ALA A 102 17.39 -2.29 2.97
N GLU A 103 17.80 -1.78 1.81
CA GLU A 103 17.20 -0.62 1.16
C GLU A 103 15.76 -0.94 0.75
N VAL A 104 15.54 -2.12 0.16
CA VAL A 104 14.22 -2.53 -0.29
C VAL A 104 13.32 -2.96 0.87
N ASP A 105 13.87 -3.56 1.93
CA ASP A 105 13.13 -3.74 3.18
C ASP A 105 12.66 -2.40 3.76
N THR A 106 13.52 -1.37 3.75
CA THR A 106 13.12 -0.02 4.20
C THR A 106 11.94 0.53 3.36
N ILE A 107 11.91 0.27 2.06
CA ILE A 107 10.78 0.62 1.19
C ILE A 107 9.52 -0.16 1.60
N ARG A 108 9.63 -1.48 1.80
CA ARG A 108 8.53 -2.32 2.31
C ARG A 108 7.93 -1.76 3.59
N GLN A 109 8.77 -1.44 4.58
CA GLN A 109 8.30 -0.90 5.87
C GLN A 109 7.54 0.42 5.69
N LYS A 110 8.05 1.32 4.84
CA LYS A 110 7.36 2.57 4.50
C LYS A 110 6.02 2.33 3.80
N MET A 111 5.93 1.35 2.90
CA MET A 111 4.67 0.97 2.25
C MET A 111 3.65 0.48 3.28
N MET A 112 4.03 -0.45 4.16
CA MET A 112 3.15 -0.99 5.20
C MET A 112 2.63 0.11 6.14
N HIS A 113 3.53 1.01 6.56
CA HIS A 113 3.18 2.16 7.38
C HIS A 113 2.24 3.13 6.66
N ASN A 114 2.50 3.42 5.38
CA ASN A 114 1.63 4.25 4.56
C ASN A 114 0.21 3.66 4.42
N ASN A 115 0.11 2.34 4.26
CA ASN A 115 -1.18 1.64 4.19
C ASN A 115 -1.97 1.77 5.49
N GLN A 116 -1.31 1.62 6.65
CA GLN A 116 -1.92 1.82 7.97
C GLN A 116 -2.42 3.25 8.16
N LEU A 117 -1.61 4.26 7.81
CA LEU A 117 -2.01 5.66 7.93
C LEU A 117 -3.17 6.02 6.98
N SER A 118 -3.18 5.44 5.77
CA SER A 118 -4.26 5.65 4.80
C SER A 118 -5.58 5.05 5.30
N LEU A 119 -5.51 3.88 5.92
CA LEU A 119 -6.64 3.22 6.57
C LEU A 119 -7.17 4.04 7.75
N GLU A 120 -6.29 4.53 8.62
CA GLU A 120 -6.67 5.39 9.75
C GLU A 120 -7.33 6.68 9.27
N LEU A 121 -6.78 7.31 8.22
CA LEU A 121 -7.36 8.51 7.63
C LEU A 121 -8.79 8.25 7.13
N ALA A 122 -9.02 7.13 6.45
CA ALA A 122 -10.34 6.78 5.95
C ALA A 122 -11.33 6.46 7.08
N GLN A 123 -10.89 5.76 8.14
CA GLN A 123 -11.70 5.50 9.33
C GLN A 123 -12.13 6.81 10.01
N LEU A 124 -11.22 7.76 10.16
CA LEU A 124 -11.53 9.07 10.74
C LEU A 124 -12.45 9.90 9.83
N GLY A 125 -12.25 9.82 8.52
CA GLY A 125 -13.11 10.51 7.54
C GLY A 125 -14.53 9.94 7.49
N ALA A 126 -14.70 8.65 7.77
CA ALA A 126 -16.01 7.98 7.82
C ALA A 126 -16.69 8.07 9.19
N ALA A 127 -16.00 8.54 10.23
CA ALA A 127 -16.57 8.65 11.57
C ALA A 127 -17.74 9.66 11.60
N GLN A 128 -18.76 9.39 12.43
CA GLN A 128 -19.90 10.28 12.61
C GLN A 128 -19.49 11.70 13.04
N ARG A 129 -18.37 11.82 13.77
CA ARG A 129 -17.75 13.09 14.15
C ARG A 129 -16.26 13.03 13.79
N PRO A 130 -15.87 13.48 12.59
CA PRO A 130 -14.47 13.46 12.16
C PRO A 130 -13.59 14.36 13.03
N ASP A 131 -12.46 13.83 13.50
CA ASP A 131 -11.42 14.64 14.16
C ASP A 131 -10.59 15.35 13.08
N MET A 132 -10.98 16.59 12.77
CA MET A 132 -10.33 17.38 11.73
C MET A 132 -8.87 17.70 12.03
N PHE A 133 -8.47 17.82 13.30
CA PHE A 133 -7.07 18.05 13.66
C PHE A 133 -6.23 16.81 13.32
N LYS A 134 -6.70 15.64 13.75
CA LYS A 134 -6.03 14.37 13.48
C LYS A 134 -5.99 14.05 11.98
N ILE A 135 -7.07 14.32 11.24
CA ILE A 135 -7.11 14.19 9.79
C ILE A 135 -6.03 15.06 9.11
N LEU A 136 -5.91 16.33 9.49
CA LEU A 136 -4.92 17.23 8.90
C LEU A 136 -3.47 16.79 9.21
N GLN A 137 -3.22 16.29 10.43
CA GLN A 137 -1.92 15.72 10.81
C GLN A 137 -1.59 14.49 9.97
N LEU A 138 -2.53 13.55 9.83
CA LEU A 138 -2.36 12.34 9.04
C LEU A 138 -2.12 12.65 7.55
N GLN A 139 -2.86 13.60 6.98
CA GLN A 139 -2.64 14.07 5.61
C GLN A 139 -1.22 14.62 5.41
N LYS A 140 -0.68 15.37 6.38
CA LYS A 140 0.71 15.86 6.32
C LYS A 140 1.72 14.71 6.39
N ASN A 141 1.49 13.73 7.25
CA ASN A 141 2.37 12.57 7.40
C ASN A 141 2.38 11.70 6.14
N LEU A 142 1.21 11.40 5.57
CA LEU A 142 1.07 10.69 4.30
C LEU A 142 1.81 11.41 3.17
N ASN A 143 1.61 12.72 3.01
CA ASN A 143 2.32 13.50 1.99
C ASN A 143 3.85 13.45 2.16
N ARG A 144 4.35 13.44 3.40
CA ARG A 144 5.78 13.31 3.69
C ARG A 144 6.30 11.92 3.32
N ILE A 145 5.56 10.87 3.66
CA ILE A 145 5.94 9.48 3.39
C ILE A 145 5.91 9.20 1.89
N SER A 146 4.84 9.59 1.19
CA SER A 146 4.74 9.44 -0.27
C SER A 146 5.89 10.14 -0.99
N LYS A 147 6.24 11.37 -0.60
CA LYS A 147 7.40 12.06 -1.17
C LYS A 147 8.69 11.23 -1.04
N LYS A 148 8.94 10.65 0.13
CA LYS A 148 10.13 9.82 0.41
C LYS A 148 10.12 8.42 -0.22
N LEU A 149 8.97 7.97 -0.74
CA LEU A 149 8.81 6.70 -1.45
C LEU A 149 9.05 6.86 -2.96
N PHE A 150 8.75 8.04 -3.50
CA PHE A 150 8.80 8.33 -4.95
C PHE A 150 9.88 9.37 -5.33
N SER A 151 10.71 9.81 -4.38
CA SER A 151 11.91 10.64 -4.59
C SER A 151 13.17 9.81 -4.49
#